data_AF-K5WYW5-F1
#
_entry.id   AF-K5WYW5-F1
#
_cell.length_a   1.000
_cell.length_b   1.000
_cell.length_c   1.000
_cell.angle_alpha   90.00
_cell.angle_beta   90.00
_cell.angle_gamma   90.00
#
_symmetry.space_group_name_H-M   'P 1'
#
loop_
_entity.id
_entity.type
_entity.pdbx_description
1 polymer ?
#
loop_
_entity_poly.entity_id
_entity_poly.type
_entity_poly.pdbx_seq_one_letter_code
_entity_poly.pdbx_strand_id
1 'polypeptide(L)'
;MEPGCRLGEIVQFVCNLEQDAGGQPQIHCFPLPRIFKLCPGSPAVEITKLVDIDLATGEVVVPPDASSQKLVVKATWKDVHRHEVTDPNER
;
A
#
# COMPACT_ATOMS: atom_id res chain seq x y z
N MET A 1 13.82 -12.25 10.33
CA MET A 1 12.40 -12.12 10.71
C MET A 1 12.26 -12.53 12.17
N GLU A 2 11.57 -11.75 13.01
CA GLU A 2 11.43 -12.10 14.43
C GLU A 2 10.54 -13.35 14.62
N PRO A 3 10.73 -14.13 15.70
CA PRO A 3 9.94 -15.33 15.98
C PRO A 3 8.44 -15.00 16.04
N GLY A 4 7.63 -15.71 15.24
CA GLY A 4 6.18 -15.57 15.21
C GLY A 4 5.65 -14.47 14.27
N CYS A 5 6.51 -13.69 13.63
CA CYS A 5 6.08 -12.82 12.54
C CYS A 5 5.83 -13.61 11.26
N ARG A 6 4.84 -13.19 10.45
CA ARG A 6 4.57 -13.75 9.12
C ARG A 6 4.32 -12.64 8.10
N LEU A 7 4.49 -12.98 6.82
CA LEU A 7 4.07 -12.12 5.72
C LEU A 7 2.64 -12.45 5.32
N GLY A 8 1.87 -11.41 5.01
CA GLY A 8 0.57 -11.51 4.38
C GLY A 8 0.51 -10.62 3.15
N GLU A 9 -0.21 -11.06 2.13
CA GLU A 9 -0.37 -10.31 0.88
C GLU A 9 -1.85 -9.99 0.66
N ILE A 10 -2.11 -8.78 0.17
CA ILE A 10 -3.40 -8.38 -0.39
C ILE A 10 -3.14 -7.84 -1.79
N VAL A 11 -3.79 -8.40 -2.81
CA VAL A 11 -3.77 -7.83 -4.16
C VAL A 11 -4.87 -6.78 -4.25
N GLN A 12 -4.48 -5.55 -4.56
CA GLN A 12 -5.39 -4.48 -4.93
C GLN A 12 -5.38 -4.30 -6.45
N PHE A 13 -6.36 -3.58 -7.00
CA PHE A 13 -6.37 -3.21 -8.40
C PHE A 13 -6.56 -1.70 -8.52
N VAL A 14 -5.79 -1.08 -9.41
CA VAL A 14 -6.04 0.28 -9.88
C VAL A 14 -6.55 0.18 -11.30
N CYS A 15 -7.74 0.74 -11.52
CA CYS A 15 -8.42 0.68 -12.81
C CYS A 15 -8.50 2.07 -13.42
N ASN A 16 -8.15 2.17 -14.70
CA ASN A 16 -8.27 3.36 -15.52
C ASN A 16 -9.29 3.12 -16.64
N LEU A 17 -9.98 4.19 -17.05
CA LEU A 17 -10.80 4.18 -18.25
C LEU A 17 -9.97 4.72 -19.41
N GLU A 18 -9.69 3.87 -20.38
CA GLU A 18 -8.92 4.20 -21.58
C GLU A 18 -9.81 4.08 -22.82
N GLN A 19 -9.40 4.64 -23.96
CA GLN A 19 -10.06 4.40 -25.23
C GLN A 19 -9.28 3.36 -26.02
N ASP A 20 -9.97 2.38 -26.57
CA ASP A 20 -9.36 1.44 -27.51
C ASP A 20 -9.04 2.11 -28.86
N ALA A 21 -8.40 1.35 -29.77
CA ALA A 21 -8.05 1.86 -31.10
C ALA A 21 -9.27 2.29 -31.95
N GLY A 22 -10.48 1.86 -31.58
CA GLY A 22 -11.74 2.25 -32.20
C GLY A 22 -12.47 3.40 -31.48
N GLY A 23 -11.86 3.99 -30.45
CA GLY A 23 -12.46 5.07 -29.64
C GLY A 23 -13.50 4.59 -28.62
N GLN A 24 -13.62 3.29 -28.38
CA GLN A 24 -14.54 2.75 -27.37
C GLN A 24 -13.91 2.77 -25.98
N PRO A 25 -14.67 3.13 -24.93
CA PRO A 25 -14.17 3.11 -23.56
C PRO A 25 -13.90 1.67 -23.09
N GLN A 26 -12.69 1.42 -22.60
CA GLN A 26 -12.25 0.16 -22.05
C GLN A 26 -11.67 0.38 -20.65
N ILE A 27 -12.06 -0.45 -19.69
CA ILE A 27 -11.50 -0.43 -18.33
C ILE A 27 -10.26 -1.31 -18.31
N HIS A 28 -9.12 -0.74 -17.94
CA HIS A 28 -7.85 -1.44 -17.77
C HIS A 28 -7.48 -1.42 -16.29
N CYS A 29 -7.36 -2.60 -15.68
CA CYS A 29 -7.01 -2.75 -14.27
C CYS A 29 -5.62 -3.36 -14.12
N PHE A 30 -4.77 -2.71 -13.33
CA PHE A 30 -3.43 -3.17 -13.00
C PHE A 30 -3.40 -3.70 -11.56
N PRO A 31 -2.90 -4.94 -11.34
CA PRO A 31 -2.77 -5.48 -9.99
C PRO A 31 -1.66 -4.75 -9.23
N LEU A 32 -1.93 -4.43 -7.97
CA LEU A 32 -1.01 -3.83 -7.01
C LEU A 32 -0.90 -4.76 -5.79
N PRO A 33 0.08 -5.67 -5.76
CA PRO A 33 0.39 -6.46 -4.58
C PRO A 33 0.75 -5.56 -3.40
N ARG A 34 0.15 -5.79 -2.24
CA ARG A 34 0.44 -5.08 -0.98
C ARG A 34 0.90 -6.11 0.04
N ILE A 35 2.14 -6.01 0.49
CA ILE A 35 2.76 -6.96 1.41
C ILE A 35 2.79 -6.37 2.81
N PHE A 36 2.37 -7.17 3.80
CA PHE A 36 2.27 -6.78 5.19
C PHE A 36 3.09 -7.71 6.08
N LYS A 37 3.85 -7.12 7.01
CA LYS A 37 4.45 -7.83 8.14
C LYS A 37 3.43 -7.90 9.27
N LEU A 38 3.08 -9.11 9.68
CA LEU A 38 2.16 -9.42 10.76
C LEU A 38 2.93 -10.02 11.92
N CYS A 39 3.00 -9.32 13.06
CA CYS A 39 3.66 -9.82 14.27
C CYS A 39 2.68 -9.80 15.45
N PRO A 40 2.70 -10.81 16.34
CA PRO A 40 1.87 -10.82 17.54
C PRO A 40 2.08 -9.57 18.39
N GLY A 41 0.98 -8.97 18.88
CA GLY A 41 1.04 -7.78 19.74
C GLY A 41 1.40 -6.47 19.02
N SER A 42 1.63 -6.49 17.71
CA SER A 42 1.92 -5.31 16.90
C SER A 42 0.89 -5.13 15.77
N PRO A 43 0.57 -3.89 15.38
CA PRO A 43 -0.26 -3.65 14.21
C PRO A 43 0.36 -4.23 12.93
N ALA A 44 -0.48 -4.58 11.96
CA ALA A 44 -0.02 -4.95 10.62
C ALA A 44 0.71 -3.77 9.97
N VAL A 45 1.90 -4.02 9.45
CA VAL A 45 2.74 -2.99 8.83
C VAL A 45 2.87 -3.28 7.34
N GLU A 46 2.47 -2.33 6.50
CA GLU A 46 2.71 -2.42 5.05
C GLU A 46 4.21 -2.24 4.77
N ILE A 47 4.81 -3.26 4.18
CA ILE A 47 6.22 -3.29 3.77
C ILE A 47 6.37 -3.28 2.25
N THR A 48 5.29 -3.14 1.48
CA THR A 48 5.30 -3.11 0.00
C THR A 48 6.32 -2.13 -0.58
N LYS A 49 6.50 -0.96 0.05
CA LYS A 49 7.48 0.05 -0.39
C LYS A 49 8.92 -0.25 0.03
N LEU A 50 9.10 -1.23 0.91
CA LEU A 50 10.37 -1.61 1.49
C LEU A 50 10.89 -2.91 0.88
N VAL A 51 10.09 -3.60 0.08
CA VAL A 51 10.48 -4.84 -0.60
C VAL A 51 10.84 -4.54 -2.04
N ASP A 52 11.95 -5.11 -2.48
CA ASP A 52 12.30 -5.13 -3.90
C ASP A 52 11.60 -6.35 -4.51
N ILE A 53 10.77 -6.11 -5.52
CA ILE A 53 10.02 -7.17 -6.21
C ILE A 53 10.68 -7.34 -7.57
N ASP A 54 11.33 -8.48 -7.79
CA ASP A 54 11.81 -8.84 -9.11
C ASP A 54 10.59 -9.12 -10.01
N LEU A 55 10.32 -8.20 -10.94
CA LEU A 55 9.15 -8.27 -11.81
C LEU A 55 9.23 -9.41 -12.85
N ALA A 56 10.41 -10.02 -13.05
CA ALA A 56 10.61 -11.14 -13.96
C ALA A 56 10.40 -12.50 -13.27
N THR A 57 10.72 -12.61 -11.97
CA THR A 57 10.64 -13.87 -11.21
C THR A 57 9.54 -13.92 -10.17
N GLY A 58 9.03 -12.76 -9.74
CA GLY A 58 8.06 -12.63 -8.64
C GLY A 58 8.68 -12.80 -7.24
N GLU A 59 10.00 -12.90 -7.13
CA GLU A 59 10.68 -13.02 -5.84
C GLU A 59 10.66 -11.69 -5.08
N VAL A 60 10.37 -11.77 -3.77
CA VAL A 60 10.26 -10.62 -2.87
C VAL A 60 11.48 -10.59 -1.96
N VAL A 61 12.36 -9.62 -2.15
CA VAL A 61 13.53 -9.41 -1.28
C VAL A 61 13.21 -8.34 -0.26
N VAL A 62 13.19 -8.72 1.02
CA VAL A 62 13.06 -7.78 2.14
C VAL A 62 14.47 -7.37 2.60
N PRO A 63 14.90 -6.12 2.39
CA PRO A 63 16.20 -5.66 2.87
C PRO A 63 16.25 -5.72 4.40
N PRO A 64 17.40 -6.10 4.98
CA PRO A 64 17.55 -6.29 6.43
C PRO A 64 17.17 -5.04 7.25
N ASP A 65 17.33 -3.86 6.65
CA ASP A 65 17.17 -2.55 7.25
C ASP A 65 15.73 -2.03 7.20
N ALA A 66 14.82 -2.72 6.51
CA ALA A 66 13.40 -2.38 6.44
C ALA A 66 12.74 -2.38 7.85
N SER A 67 13.32 -3.13 8.78
CA SER A 67 12.96 -3.16 10.21
C SER A 67 13.29 -1.86 10.95
N SER A 68 14.28 -1.12 10.45
CA SER A 68 14.87 0.08 11.07
C SER A 68 14.37 1.39 10.48
N GLN A 69 13.74 1.33 9.31
CA GLN A 69 12.94 2.44 8.82
C GLN A 69 11.75 2.56 9.78
N LYS A 70 11.85 3.55 10.68
CA LYS A 70 10.72 4.12 11.39
C LYS A 70 9.70 4.52 10.33
N LEU A 71 8.83 3.58 9.96
CA LEU A 71 7.56 3.89 9.33
C LEU A 71 6.98 4.97 10.22
N VAL A 72 6.81 6.15 9.63
CA VAL A 72 6.20 7.31 10.28
C VAL A 72 5.07 6.75 11.13
N VAL A 73 5.27 6.81 12.44
CA VAL A 73 4.32 6.28 13.42
C VAL A 73 3.02 6.93 13.05
N LYS A 74 2.15 6.16 12.38
CA LYS A 74 0.85 6.63 11.97
C LYS A 74 0.21 7.08 13.27
N ALA A 75 -0.09 8.37 13.35
CA ALA A 75 -1.04 8.93 14.30
C ALA A 75 -2.10 7.86 14.58
N THR A 76 -2.33 7.52 15.84
CA THR A 76 -3.35 6.52 16.14
C THR A 76 -4.67 7.03 15.53
N TRP A 77 -5.62 6.16 15.17
CA TRP A 77 -6.90 6.64 14.60
C TRP A 77 -7.59 7.71 15.49
N LYS A 78 -7.27 7.72 16.79
CA LYS A 78 -7.73 8.71 17.78
C LYS A 78 -7.12 10.11 17.58
N ASP A 79 -5.97 10.18 16.93
CA ASP A 79 -5.20 11.41 16.66
C ASP A 79 -5.52 12.00 15.27
N VAL A 80 -6.44 11.39 14.52
CA VAL A 80 -6.89 11.89 13.22
C VAL A 80 -8.03 12.89 13.43
N HIS A 81 -7.77 14.18 13.19
CA HIS A 81 -8.80 15.21 13.21
C HIS A 81 -9.40 15.41 11.81
N ARG A 82 -10.73 15.43 11.73
CA ARG A 82 -11.43 15.79 10.48
C ARG A 82 -11.36 17.31 10.32
N HIS A 83 -10.72 17.77 9.26
CA HIS A 83 -10.83 19.16 8.85
C HIS A 83 -12.15 19.35 8.11
N GLU A 84 -12.94 20.33 8.56
CA GLU A 84 -14.03 20.83 7.74
C GLU A 84 -13.43 21.56 6.55
N VAL A 85 -13.77 21.10 5.34
CA VAL A 85 -13.41 21.81 4.12
C VAL A 85 -14.27 23.06 4.09
N THR A 86 -13.71 24.20 4.48
CA THR A 86 -14.33 25.48 4.17
C THR A 86 -14.13 25.71 2.68
N ASP A 87 -15.20 25.55 1.90
CA ASP A 87 -15.20 25.90 0.48
C ASP A 87 -14.87 27.39 0.38
N PRO A 88 -13.78 27.80 -0.31
CA PRO A 88 -13.44 29.21 -0.42
C PRO A 88 -14.44 30.02 -1.26
N ASN A 89 -15.54 29.42 -1.74
CA ASN A 89 -16.49 30.08 -2.63
C ASN A 89 -17.91 30.29 -2.03
N GLU A 90 -18.02 30.45 -0.71
CA GLU A 90 -19.25 30.92 -0.06
C GLU A 90 -19.16 32.42 0.35
N ARG A 91 -19.10 33.30 -0.66
CA ARG A 91 -19.78 34.62 -0.81
C ARG A 91 -19.12 35.52 -1.83
#